data_AF-A0A0K2RHW2-F1
#
_entry.id   AF-A0A0K2RHW2-F1
#
_cell.length_a   1.000
_cell.length_b   1.000
_cell.length_c   1.000
_cell.angle_alpha   90.00
_cell.angle_beta   90.00
_cell.angle_gamma   90.00
#
_symmetry.space_group_name_H-M   'P 1'
#
loop_
_entity.id
_entity.type
_entity.pdbx_description
1 polymer ?
#
loop_
_entity_poly.entity_id
_entity_poly.type
_entity_poly.pdbx_seq_one_letter_code
_entity_poly.pdbx_strand_id
1 'polypeptide(L)'
;MVAALKSGASNYTWAAAVVGSNNAAGYQLATELPVMAVGGFNGTDPSPTLEQFQQLVAQGKIHYFIAGGTMQANSGSEAPAQIAQWVAANFQSQTIGGTTVYALAG
;
A
#
# COMPACT_ATOMS: atom_id res chain seq x y z
N MET A 1 -12.75 -14.66 26.51
CA MET A 1 -13.32 -14.67 25.15
C MET A 1 -13.18 -13.31 24.45
N VAL A 2 -13.68 -12.20 25.02
CA VAL A 2 -13.48 -10.83 24.46
C VAL A 2 -12.00 -10.38 24.46
N ALA A 3 -11.18 -10.87 25.39
CA ALA A 3 -9.75 -10.59 25.44
C ALA A 3 -8.92 -11.30 24.35
N ALA A 4 -9.39 -12.44 23.84
CA ALA A 4 -8.73 -13.16 22.74
C ALA A 4 -9.03 -12.51 21.37
N LEU A 5 -10.22 -11.92 21.20
CA LEU A 5 -10.61 -11.15 20.02
C LEU A 5 -9.79 -9.85 19.87
N LYS A 6 -9.32 -9.24 20.97
CA LYS A 6 -8.42 -8.06 20.93
C LYS A 6 -6.98 -8.37 20.54
N SER A 7 -6.55 -9.63 20.61
CA SER A 7 -5.14 -10.02 20.44
C SER A 7 -4.80 -10.55 19.04
N GLY A 8 -5.77 -10.66 18.13
CA GLY A 8 -5.52 -11.20 16.79
C GLY A 8 -6.63 -11.05 15.74
N ALA A 9 -7.78 -10.41 16.04
CA ALA A 9 -8.82 -10.16 15.02
C ALA A 9 -8.61 -8.85 14.23
N SER A 10 -7.54 -8.10 14.55
CA SER A 10 -7.19 -6.79 13.99
C SER A 10 -6.11 -6.86 12.89
N ASN A 11 -5.72 -8.06 12.46
CA ASN A 11 -4.40 -8.30 11.91
C ASN A 11 -4.14 -7.70 10.52
N TYR A 12 -5.19 -7.37 9.75
CA TYR A 12 -5.03 -6.80 8.41
C TYR A 12 -6.05 -5.67 8.24
N THR A 13 -5.57 -4.42 8.15
CA THR A 13 -6.44 -3.25 7.97
C THR A 13 -6.60 -2.93 6.47
N TRP A 14 -5.61 -3.27 5.65
CA TRP A 14 -5.63 -3.04 4.21
C TRP A 14 -5.13 -4.27 3.44
N ALA A 15 -5.91 -4.72 2.46
CA ALA A 15 -5.53 -5.81 1.59
C ALA A 15 -4.40 -5.39 0.63
N ALA A 16 -4.43 -4.14 0.17
CA ALA A 16 -3.36 -3.59 -0.66
C ALA A 16 -3.14 -2.11 -0.38
N ALA A 17 -1.98 -1.60 -0.76
CA ALA A 17 -1.68 -0.18 -0.81
C ALA A 17 -1.27 0.18 -2.25
N VAL A 18 -1.78 1.26 -2.80
CA VAL A 18 -1.49 1.70 -4.18
C VAL A 18 -1.26 3.20 -4.20
N VAL A 19 -0.34 3.65 -5.05
CA VAL A 19 -0.10 5.08 -5.27
C VAL A 19 -1.27 5.67 -6.07
N GLY A 20 -1.86 6.75 -5.56
CA GLY A 20 -3.00 7.43 -6.19
C GLY A 20 -4.35 6.96 -5.66
N SER A 21 -5.15 7.89 -5.13
CA SER A 21 -6.52 7.62 -4.66
C SER A 21 -7.44 7.06 -5.76
N ASN A 22 -7.23 7.48 -7.00
CA ASN A 22 -8.03 7.02 -8.13
C ASN A 22 -7.82 5.52 -8.43
N ASN A 23 -6.57 5.07 -8.33
CA ASN A 23 -6.24 3.65 -8.45
C ASN A 23 -6.81 2.87 -7.27
N ALA A 24 -6.67 3.38 -6.05
CA ALA A 24 -7.18 2.73 -4.84
C ALA A 24 -8.69 2.49 -4.92
N ALA A 25 -9.46 3.49 -5.36
CA ALA A 25 -10.89 3.35 -5.55
C ALA A 25 -11.24 2.28 -6.58
N GLY A 26 -10.53 2.24 -7.72
CA GLY A 26 -10.74 1.20 -8.74
C GLY A 26 -10.46 -0.21 -8.23
N TYR A 27 -9.35 -0.40 -7.51
CA TYR A 27 -9.02 -1.71 -6.92
C TYR A 27 -9.96 -2.08 -5.79
N GLN A 28 -10.37 -1.14 -4.95
CA GLN A 28 -11.35 -1.41 -3.89
C GLN A 28 -12.70 -1.85 -4.46
N LEU A 29 -13.16 -1.25 -5.57
CA LEU A 29 -14.38 -1.68 -6.24
C LEU A 29 -14.23 -3.05 -6.91
N ALA A 30 -13.06 -3.34 -7.49
CA ALA A 30 -12.82 -4.61 -8.18
C ALA A 30 -12.56 -5.78 -7.22
N THR A 31 -11.95 -5.52 -6.06
CA THR A 31 -11.55 -6.55 -5.08
C THR A 31 -12.51 -6.64 -3.90
N GLU A 32 -13.38 -5.63 -3.71
CA GLU A 32 -14.24 -5.45 -2.54
C GLU A 32 -13.48 -5.43 -1.20
N LEU A 33 -12.17 -5.18 -1.26
CA LEU A 33 -11.27 -5.17 -0.12
C LEU A 33 -10.75 -3.75 0.17
N PRO A 34 -10.43 -3.44 1.43
CA PRO A 34 -9.88 -2.13 1.79
C PRO A 34 -8.51 -1.93 1.14
N VAL A 35 -8.39 -0.91 0.30
CA VAL A 35 -7.13 -0.52 -0.36
C VAL A 35 -6.67 0.84 0.18
N MET A 36 -5.44 0.91 0.67
CA MET A 36 -4.82 2.16 1.10
C MET A 36 -4.35 2.97 -0.11
N ALA A 37 -4.76 4.24 -0.18
CA ALA A 37 -4.18 5.19 -1.12
C ALA A 37 -2.89 5.79 -0.53
N VAL A 38 -1.79 5.69 -1.28
CA VAL A 38 -0.50 6.31 -0.94
C VAL A 38 -0.30 7.55 -1.79
N GLY A 39 0.03 8.70 -1.18
CA GLY A 39 0.30 9.93 -1.91
C GLY A 39 -0.93 10.70 -2.39
N GLY A 40 -2.13 10.40 -1.87
CA GLY A 40 -3.35 11.12 -2.24
C GLY A 40 -3.73 10.97 -3.73
N PHE A 41 -4.53 11.89 -4.26
CA PHE A 41 -5.07 11.78 -5.62
C PHE A 41 -3.99 11.82 -6.71
N ASN A 42 -2.98 12.68 -6.55
CA ASN A 42 -1.92 12.91 -7.55
C ASN A 42 -0.57 12.22 -7.21
N GLY A 43 -0.49 11.43 -6.14
CA GLY A 43 0.81 10.92 -5.66
C GLY A 43 1.71 12.00 -5.07
N THR A 44 1.13 13.15 -4.67
CA THR A 44 1.85 14.32 -4.16
C THR A 44 1.62 14.57 -2.67
N ASP A 45 0.74 13.80 -2.03
CA ASP A 45 0.50 13.92 -0.59
C ASP A 45 1.66 13.28 0.19
N PRO A 46 2.12 13.89 1.29
CA PRO A 46 3.16 13.30 2.13
C PRO A 46 2.66 12.12 2.99
N SER A 47 1.37 11.77 2.92
CA SER A 47 0.77 10.70 3.72
C SER A 47 0.49 9.43 2.90
N PRO A 48 0.78 8.24 3.46
CA PRO A 48 1.61 7.98 4.66
C PRO A 48 3.10 8.25 4.41
N THR A 49 3.88 8.49 5.47
CA THR A 49 5.34 8.57 5.38
C THR A 49 5.96 7.17 5.26
N LEU A 50 7.22 7.10 4.80
CA LEU A 50 7.94 5.82 4.71
C LEU A 50 7.96 5.07 6.04
N GLU A 51 8.28 5.74 7.15
CA GLU A 51 8.32 5.11 8.47
C GLU A 51 6.96 4.56 8.89
N GLN A 52 5.87 5.31 8.68
CA GLN A 52 4.52 4.82 8.98
C GLN A 52 4.19 3.62 8.11
N PHE A 53 4.51 3.66 6.82
CA PHE A 53 4.29 2.54 5.92
C PHE A 53 5.06 1.29 6.36
N GLN A 54 6.34 1.43 6.69
CA GLN A 54 7.17 0.36 7.22
C GLN A 54 6.60 -0.23 8.51
N GLN A 55 6.13 0.62 9.43
CA GLN A 55 5.48 0.16 10.65
C GLN A 55 4.19 -0.62 10.37
N LEU A 56 3.39 -0.20 9.41
CA LEU A 56 2.17 -0.91 9.03
C LEU A 56 2.49 -2.26 8.39
N VAL A 57 3.50 -2.33 7.52
CA VAL A 57 3.99 -3.58 6.94
C VAL A 57 4.56 -4.51 8.02
N ALA A 58 5.38 -4.00 8.92
CA ALA A 58 5.95 -4.76 10.04
C ALA A 58 4.89 -5.25 11.02
N GLN A 59 3.80 -4.49 11.20
CA GLN A 59 2.61 -4.91 11.95
C GLN A 59 1.73 -5.91 11.19
N GLY A 60 2.09 -6.26 9.95
CA GLY A 60 1.30 -7.10 9.07
C GLY A 60 0.04 -6.42 8.53
N LYS A 61 -0.20 -5.13 8.78
CA LYS A 61 -1.49 -4.48 8.45
C LYS A 61 -1.74 -4.29 6.96
N ILE A 62 -0.71 -4.39 6.12
CA ILE A 62 -0.77 -4.25 4.66
C ILE A 62 -0.24 -5.52 4.02
N HIS A 63 -1.03 -6.15 3.16
CA HIS A 63 -0.66 -7.40 2.49
C HIS A 63 0.12 -7.17 1.20
N TYR A 64 -0.37 -6.31 0.31
CA TYR A 64 0.25 -6.06 -0.99
C TYR A 64 0.52 -4.58 -1.22
N PHE A 65 1.56 -4.26 -1.97
CA PHE A 65 1.79 -2.94 -2.52
C PHE A 65 1.69 -2.99 -4.04
N ILE A 66 0.79 -2.21 -4.62
CA ILE A 66 0.59 -2.12 -6.06
C ILE A 66 1.39 -0.91 -6.55
N ALA A 67 2.39 -1.15 -7.38
CA ALA A 67 3.08 -0.07 -8.08
C ALA A 67 2.20 0.36 -9.26
N GLY A 68 1.36 1.37 -9.01
CA GLY A 68 0.52 1.99 -10.03
C GLY A 68 1.36 2.57 -11.16
N GLY A 69 0.96 2.27 -12.40
CA GLY A 69 1.62 2.75 -13.62
C GLY A 69 1.76 4.28 -13.63
N THR A 70 2.93 4.72 -14.10
CA THR A 70 3.40 6.11 -14.14
C THR A 70 3.36 6.80 -12.77
N MET A 71 4.40 6.56 -11.95
CA MET A 71 4.93 7.60 -11.06
C MET A 71 5.30 8.80 -11.93
N GLN A 72 4.34 9.67 -12.24
CA GLN A 72 4.65 10.99 -12.77
C GLN A 72 5.09 11.86 -11.58
N ALA A 73 6.25 11.52 -11.03
CA ALA A 73 6.96 12.33 -10.05
C ALA A 73 7.44 13.60 -10.76
N ASN A 74 6.60 14.62 -10.86
CA ASN A 74 7.02 15.90 -11.43
C ASN A 74 6.51 17.15 -10.72
N SER A 75 5.77 17.08 -9.59
CA SER A 75 5.46 18.25 -8.73
C SER A 75 4.77 17.87 -7.40
N GLY A 76 5.39 17.05 -6.53
CA GLY A 76 4.78 16.68 -5.24
C GLY A 76 5.71 16.03 -4.22
N SER A 77 5.19 15.65 -3.05
CA SER A 77 5.95 15.02 -1.96
C SER A 77 6.70 13.75 -2.41
N GLU A 78 7.93 13.58 -1.92
CA GLU A 78 8.81 12.45 -2.26
C GLU A 78 8.45 11.14 -1.52
N ALA A 79 7.57 11.20 -0.52
CA ALA A 79 7.22 10.06 0.32
C ALA A 79 6.69 8.83 -0.45
N PRO A 80 5.78 8.96 -1.44
CA PRO A 80 5.28 7.82 -2.22
C PRO A 80 6.39 7.16 -3.05
N ALA A 81 7.32 7.95 -3.60
CA ALA A 81 8.45 7.45 -4.35
C ALA A 81 9.43 6.69 -3.45
N GLN A 82 9.69 7.20 -2.25
CA GLN A 82 10.51 6.53 -1.24
C GLN A 82 9.89 5.20 -0.79
N ILE A 83 8.57 5.16 -0.57
CA ILE A 83 7.85 3.92 -0.23
C ILE A 83 7.98 2.91 -1.37
N ALA A 84 7.72 3.32 -2.62
CA ALA A 84 7.82 2.42 -3.76
C ALA A 84 9.24 1.87 -3.94
N GLN A 85 10.27 2.70 -3.78
CA GLN A 85 11.68 2.29 -3.84
C GLN A 85 12.03 1.31 -2.70
N TRP A 86 11.63 1.63 -1.48
CA TRP A 86 11.87 0.75 -0.33
C TRP A 86 11.18 -0.61 -0.53
N VAL A 87 9.92 -0.61 -0.97
CA VAL A 87 9.19 -1.85 -1.25
C VAL A 87 9.89 -2.66 -2.34
N ALA A 88 10.29 -2.02 -3.44
CA ALA A 88 10.98 -2.70 -4.54
C ALA A 88 12.35 -3.25 -4.15
N ALA A 89 13.02 -2.62 -3.18
CA ALA A 89 14.30 -3.08 -2.66
C ALA A 89 14.17 -4.21 -1.62
N ASN A 90 13.06 -4.30 -0.90
CA ASN A 90 12.88 -5.24 0.22
C ASN A 90 11.96 -6.42 -0.10
N PHE A 91 11.08 -6.30 -1.10
CA PHE A 91 10.05 -7.29 -1.43
C PHE A 91 10.10 -7.70 -2.89
N GLN A 92 9.61 -8.90 -3.19
CA GLN A 92 9.53 -9.40 -4.54
C GLN A 92 8.33 -8.83 -5.29
N SER A 93 8.57 -8.37 -6.51
CA SER A 93 7.51 -8.02 -7.45
C SER A 93 6.89 -9.25 -8.08
N GLN A 94 5.59 -9.19 -8.30
CA GLN A 94 4.79 -10.12 -9.06
C GLN A 94 3.95 -9.31 -10.04
N THR A 95 3.63 -9.89 -11.20
CA THR A 95 2.73 -9.24 -12.15
C THR A 95 1.40 -9.99 -12.12
N ILE A 96 0.32 -9.29 -11.74
CA ILE A 96 -1.03 -9.84 -11.71
C ILE A 96 -1.90 -9.00 -12.63
N GLY A 97 -2.47 -9.62 -13.67
CA GLY A 97 -3.37 -8.94 -14.60
C GLY A 97 -2.75 -7.77 -15.38
N GLY A 98 -1.43 -7.75 -15.55
CA GLY A 98 -0.69 -6.66 -16.20
C GLY A 98 -0.24 -5.53 -15.25
N THR A 99 -0.50 -5.66 -13.95
CA THR A 99 -0.05 -4.70 -12.93
C THR A 99 1.05 -5.30 -12.06
N THR A 100 2.10 -4.52 -11.78
CA THR A 100 3.16 -4.91 -10.84
C THR A 100 2.70 -4.73 -9.39
N VAL A 101 2.72 -5.81 -8.63
CA VAL A 101 2.39 -5.87 -7.20
C VAL A 101 3.56 -6.44 -6.40
N TYR A 102 3.70 -6.07 -5.14
CA TYR A 102 4.74 -6.54 -4.23
C TYR A 102 4.07 -7.13 -2.99
N ALA A 103 4.48 -8.33 -2.58
CA ALA A 103 3.96 -8.97 -1.38
C ALA A 103 4.70 -8.44 -0.15
N LEU A 104 4.00 -7.78 0.78
CA LEU A 104 4.55 -7.13 1.97
C LEU A 104 4.40 -7.99 3.23
N ALA A 105 3.33 -8.79 3.31
CA ALA A 105 3.08 -9.73 4.39
C ALA A 105 3.31 -11.15 3.87
N GLY A 106 4.11 -11.93 4.61
CA GLY A 106 4.39 -13.35 4.38
C GLY A 106 3.99 -14.18 5.59
#